data_AF-A0A5J4UF89-F1
#
_entry.id   AF-A0A5J4UF89-F1
#
_cell.length_a   1.000
_cell.length_b   1.000
_cell.length_c   1.000
_cell.angle_alpha   90.00
_cell.angle_beta   90.00
_cell.angle_gamma   90.00
#
_symmetry.space_group_name_H-M   'P 1'
#
loop_
_entity.id
_entity.type
_entity.pdbx_description
1 polymer ?
#
loop_
_entity_poly.entity_id
_entity_poly.type
_entity_poly.pdbx_seq_one_letter_code
_entity_poly.pdbx_strand_id
1 'polypeptide(L)'
;HVWELFAQIILALNHLHTHDVIHRDIKPENIFIMEDGTARLGDFGLAKDLIGTYNATVAGTKFYMAPEVFLQKKMDFSADVYAVGVVIFELLTGKHPFLMETELATIEKIVQGKPNELPDDIIDELSSGAFGRILVMKLKTTGHVYVIKRLPYLRTSSKKMADEEIAMMKLTHSKYTQSVIETFPYDLDICLKSLKYMYQILQGIQHLQSLGIIHRDLKPENILIDKSGNIKLADFGLASKMSSRSYLYAAGTQNYSPPEAHTENRYTPESDIWAAGIIIIELITGVHPFEGMNQDKTIENIIRGNMKPLPEYIQDELKKILLDMVNQRWNSRPSAKQILDTLLMQLQADIENFNLGKANK
;
A
#
# COMPACT_ATOMS: atom_id res chain seq x y z
N HIS A 1 -1.71 14.03 -5.64
CA HIS A 1 -3.04 14.68 -5.67
C HIS A 1 -4.22 13.69 -5.77
N VAL A 2 -4.42 12.95 -6.88
CA VAL A 2 -5.60 12.05 -7.02
C VAL A 2 -5.68 10.98 -5.91
N TRP A 3 -4.54 10.43 -5.49
CA TRP A 3 -4.48 9.42 -4.43
C TRP A 3 -4.78 9.98 -3.03
N GLU A 4 -4.45 11.24 -2.78
CA GLU A 4 -4.80 11.93 -1.54
C GLU A 4 -6.31 12.22 -1.47
N LEU A 5 -6.88 12.71 -2.58
CA LEU A 5 -8.32 12.86 -2.73
C LEU A 5 -9.04 11.52 -2.52
N PHE A 6 -8.53 10.44 -3.12
CA PHE A 6 -9.06 9.09 -2.93
C PHE A 6 -9.06 8.68 -1.46
N ALA A 7 -7.92 8.84 -0.77
CA ALA A 7 -7.81 8.51 0.65
C ALA A 7 -8.85 9.29 1.46
N GLN A 8 -8.95 10.62 1.27
CA GLN A 8 -9.88 11.48 1.99
C GLN A 8 -11.36 11.13 1.71
N ILE A 9 -11.71 10.76 0.47
CA ILE A 9 -13.05 10.29 0.10
C ILE A 9 -13.36 8.95 0.79
N ILE A 10 -12.42 8.00 0.79
CA ILE A 10 -12.58 6.71 1.46
C ILE A 10 -12.74 6.87 2.97
N LEU A 11 -12.07 7.84 3.60
CA LEU A 11 -12.26 8.14 5.02
C LEU A 11 -13.64 8.69 5.33
N ALA A 12 -14.10 9.66 4.55
CA ALA A 12 -15.44 10.20 4.69
C ALA A 12 -16.47 9.07 4.52
N LEU A 13 -16.25 8.18 3.55
CA LEU A 13 -17.13 7.06 3.30
C LEU A 13 -17.11 6.02 4.43
N ASN A 14 -15.92 5.67 4.93
CA ASN A 14 -15.75 4.79 6.07
C ASN A 14 -16.45 5.36 7.33
N HIS A 15 -16.34 6.67 7.55
CA HIS A 15 -17.06 7.33 8.65
C HIS A 15 -18.58 7.17 8.51
N LEU A 16 -19.14 7.31 7.31
CA LEU A 16 -20.58 7.08 7.08
C LEU A 16 -20.96 5.61 7.33
N HIS A 17 -20.23 4.68 6.72
CA HIS A 17 -20.53 3.25 6.79
C HIS A 17 -20.41 2.69 8.21
N THR A 18 -19.47 3.21 9.02
CA THR A 18 -19.32 2.83 10.44
C THR A 18 -20.45 3.34 11.33
N HIS A 19 -21.21 4.34 10.87
CA HIS A 19 -22.43 4.82 11.52
C HIS A 19 -23.70 4.26 10.85
N ASP A 20 -23.58 3.17 10.09
CA ASP A 20 -24.67 2.55 9.34
C ASP A 20 -25.35 3.50 8.33
N VAL A 21 -24.63 4.51 7.82
CA VAL A 21 -25.13 5.45 6.82
C VAL A 21 -24.57 5.09 5.45
N ILE A 22 -25.42 4.99 4.44
CA ILE A 22 -25.02 4.89 3.02
C ILE A 22 -25.21 6.25 2.34
N HIS A 23 -24.23 6.71 1.55
CA HIS A 23 -24.28 8.03 0.91
C HIS A 23 -25.24 8.08 -0.29
N ARG A 24 -25.15 7.07 -1.17
CA ARG A 24 -26.03 6.82 -2.32
C ARG A 24 -25.90 7.75 -3.53
N ASP A 25 -25.13 8.82 -3.43
CA ASP A 25 -24.92 9.75 -4.55
C ASP A 25 -23.47 10.26 -4.61
N ILE A 26 -22.49 9.35 -4.53
CA ILE A 26 -21.08 9.72 -4.66
C ILE A 26 -20.78 10.01 -6.13
N LYS A 27 -20.30 11.22 -6.41
CA LYS A 27 -19.93 11.75 -7.72
C LYS A 27 -19.03 12.99 -7.54
N PRO A 28 -18.30 13.43 -8.57
CA PRO A 28 -17.39 14.57 -8.47
C PRO A 28 -18.06 15.85 -7.94
N GLU A 29 -19.31 16.10 -8.30
CA GLU A 29 -20.07 17.28 -7.87
C GLU A 29 -20.35 17.30 -6.36
N ASN A 30 -20.30 16.13 -5.71
CA ASN A 30 -20.55 15.95 -4.28
C ASN A 30 -19.24 15.80 -3.48
N ILE A 31 -18.09 16.03 -4.11
CA ILE A 31 -16.77 16.01 -3.49
C ILE A 31 -16.21 17.45 -3.50
N PHE A 32 -16.17 18.07 -2.33
CA PHE A 32 -15.78 19.46 -2.15
C PHE A 32 -14.30 19.55 -1.80
N ILE A 33 -13.55 20.34 -2.57
CA ILE A 33 -12.16 20.71 -2.24
C ILE A 33 -12.17 22.00 -1.45
N MET A 34 -11.62 21.94 -0.24
CA MET A 34 -11.54 23.05 0.71
C MET A 34 -10.32 23.93 0.43
N GLU A 35 -10.30 25.14 1.01
CA GLU A 35 -9.20 26.11 0.85
C GLU A 35 -7.85 25.58 1.39
N ASP A 36 -7.88 24.66 2.35
CA ASP A 36 -6.71 23.97 2.90
C ASP A 36 -6.23 22.77 2.05
N GLY A 37 -6.88 22.50 0.91
CA GLY A 37 -6.58 21.40 0.01
C GLY A 37 -7.23 20.07 0.38
N THR A 38 -8.01 19.99 1.46
CA THR A 38 -8.71 18.77 1.86
C THR A 38 -10.00 18.54 1.07
N ALA A 39 -10.35 17.27 0.83
CA ALA A 39 -11.59 16.84 0.20
C ALA A 39 -12.62 16.42 1.24
N ARG A 40 -13.87 16.84 1.05
CA ARG A 40 -15.00 16.48 1.89
C ARG A 40 -16.15 15.95 1.04
N LEU A 41 -16.73 14.84 1.46
CA LEU A 41 -17.98 14.34 0.89
C LEU A 41 -19.14 15.22 1.38
N GLY A 42 -20.01 15.66 0.48
CA GLY A 42 -21.20 16.42 0.82
C GLY A 42 -22.41 16.03 -0.02
N ASP A 43 -23.50 16.77 0.15
CA ASP A 43 -24.84 16.45 -0.38
C ASP A 43 -25.40 15.09 0.09
N PHE A 44 -25.85 15.08 1.35
CA PHE A 44 -26.50 13.94 1.99
C PHE A 44 -27.99 13.81 1.67
N GLY A 45 -28.50 14.51 0.64
CA GLY A 45 -29.94 14.54 0.32
C GLY A 45 -30.55 13.16 0.00
N LEU A 46 -29.70 12.19 -0.37
CA LEU A 46 -30.08 10.80 -0.64
C LEU A 46 -29.55 9.80 0.39
N ALA A 47 -28.79 10.28 1.38
CA ALA A 47 -28.20 9.44 2.42
C ALA A 47 -29.28 8.80 3.29
N LYS A 48 -29.04 7.57 3.75
CA LYS A 48 -29.99 6.83 4.59
C LYS A 48 -29.30 5.95 5.62
N ASP A 49 -29.94 5.82 6.77
CA ASP A 49 -29.59 4.83 7.80
C ASP A 49 -30.01 3.44 7.35
N LEU A 50 -29.10 2.47 7.44
CA LEU A 50 -29.27 1.10 6.97
C LEU A 50 -29.99 0.18 7.99
N ILE A 51 -30.95 0.74 8.74
CA ILE A 51 -31.82 -0.02 9.65
C ILE A 51 -32.90 -0.77 8.84
N GLY A 52 -32.53 -1.92 8.26
CA GLY A 52 -33.45 -2.86 7.57
C GLY A 52 -33.11 -3.14 6.09
N THR A 53 -33.77 -4.15 5.51
CA THR A 53 -33.61 -4.51 4.09
C THR A 53 -34.37 -3.52 3.21
N TYR A 54 -33.66 -2.59 2.55
CA TYR A 54 -34.29 -1.56 1.72
C TYR A 54 -34.40 -1.99 0.25
N ASN A 55 -35.60 -1.85 -0.31
CA ASN A 55 -35.81 -1.79 -1.76
C ASN A 55 -35.33 -0.42 -2.25
N ALA A 56 -34.29 -0.38 -3.08
CA ALA A 56 -33.77 0.88 -3.59
C ALA A 56 -34.76 1.50 -4.59
N THR A 57 -35.28 2.68 -4.30
CA THR A 57 -35.77 3.57 -5.37
C THR A 57 -34.52 3.99 -6.16
N VAL A 58 -34.53 3.80 -7.48
CA VAL A 58 -33.44 4.25 -8.38
C VAL A 58 -33.39 5.77 -8.33
N ALA A 59 -32.65 6.31 -7.37
CA ALA A 59 -32.47 7.72 -7.10
C ALA A 59 -30.97 7.98 -6.91
N GLY A 60 -30.46 9.07 -7.48
CA GLY A 60 -29.03 9.40 -7.59
C GLY A 60 -28.57 9.51 -9.05
N THR A 61 -27.32 9.88 -9.28
CA THR A 61 -26.73 9.97 -10.62
C THR A 61 -26.40 8.58 -11.18
N LYS A 62 -27.20 8.09 -12.14
CA LYS A 62 -27.15 6.72 -12.68
C LYS A 62 -25.77 6.27 -13.16
N PHE A 63 -24.93 7.17 -13.66
CA PHE A 63 -23.63 6.81 -14.23
C PHE A 63 -22.61 6.34 -13.19
N TYR A 64 -22.79 6.74 -11.93
CA TYR A 64 -21.95 6.31 -10.80
C TYR A 64 -22.55 5.13 -10.04
N MET A 65 -23.74 4.65 -10.42
CA MET A 65 -24.40 3.55 -9.74
C MET A 65 -23.75 2.20 -10.08
N ALA A 66 -23.65 1.35 -9.07
CA ALA A 66 -23.15 0.00 -9.19
C ALA A 66 -24.12 -0.91 -9.97
N PRO A 67 -23.62 -1.94 -10.68
CA PRO A 67 -24.46 -2.83 -11.50
C PRO A 67 -25.59 -3.52 -10.70
N GLU A 68 -25.35 -3.85 -9.43
CA GLU A 68 -26.35 -4.44 -8.54
C GLU A 68 -27.57 -3.54 -8.29
N VAL A 69 -27.41 -2.21 -8.38
CA VAL A 69 -28.52 -1.26 -8.24
C VAL A 69 -29.50 -1.42 -9.42
N PHE A 70 -28.99 -1.70 -10.61
CA PHE A 70 -29.81 -1.91 -11.80
C PHE A 70 -30.42 -3.31 -11.83
N LEU A 71 -29.62 -4.33 -11.52
CA LEU A 71 -29.96 -5.75 -11.62
C LEU A 71 -30.87 -6.24 -10.48
N GLN A 72 -30.55 -5.85 -9.24
CA GLN A 72 -31.15 -6.42 -8.03
C GLN A 72 -32.06 -5.42 -7.32
N LYS A 73 -32.10 -4.15 -7.76
CA LYS A 73 -32.80 -3.06 -7.06
C LYS A 73 -32.42 -2.95 -5.59
N LYS A 74 -31.17 -3.34 -5.29
CA LYS A 74 -30.57 -3.32 -3.96
C LYS A 74 -29.38 -2.37 -3.99
N MET A 75 -29.23 -1.62 -2.91
CA MET A 75 -28.11 -0.73 -2.71
C MET A 75 -27.63 -0.92 -1.27
N ASP A 76 -26.36 -1.25 -1.11
CA ASP A 76 -25.69 -1.37 0.19
C ASP A 76 -24.32 -0.68 0.12
N PHE A 77 -23.51 -0.81 1.17
CA PHE A 77 -22.23 -0.14 1.28
C PHE A 77 -21.30 -0.37 0.07
N SER A 78 -21.39 -1.51 -0.64
CA SER A 78 -20.54 -1.75 -1.82
C SER A 78 -20.87 -0.82 -2.98
N ALA A 79 -22.11 -0.31 -3.06
CA ALA A 79 -22.52 0.58 -4.13
C ALA A 79 -21.83 1.95 -4.04
N ASP A 80 -21.59 2.45 -2.82
CA ASP A 80 -20.80 3.65 -2.62
C ASP A 80 -19.33 3.42 -2.99
N VAL A 81 -18.76 2.26 -2.64
CA VAL A 81 -17.37 1.90 -3.00
C VAL A 81 -17.20 1.84 -4.52
N TYR A 82 -18.18 1.28 -5.24
CA TYR A 82 -18.20 1.28 -6.70
C TYR A 82 -18.18 2.71 -7.26
N ALA A 83 -19.04 3.59 -6.73
CA ALA A 83 -19.13 4.97 -7.16
C ALA A 83 -17.81 5.73 -6.96
N VAL A 84 -17.10 5.49 -5.85
CA VAL A 84 -15.73 6.02 -5.65
C VAL A 84 -14.78 5.52 -6.74
N GLY A 85 -14.85 4.23 -7.10
CA GLY A 85 -14.04 3.67 -8.18
C GLY A 85 -14.26 4.36 -9.54
N VAL A 86 -15.51 4.71 -9.86
CA VAL A 86 -15.87 5.49 -11.05
C VAL A 86 -15.27 6.90 -10.98
N VAL A 87 -15.38 7.59 -9.84
CA VAL A 87 -14.80 8.92 -9.63
C VAL A 87 -13.29 8.90 -9.80
N ILE A 88 -12.58 7.92 -9.25
CA ILE A 88 -11.12 7.84 -9.38
C ILE A 88 -10.70 7.60 -10.83
N PHE A 89 -11.40 6.73 -11.56
CA PHE A 89 -11.12 6.53 -12.97
C PHE A 89 -11.26 7.86 -13.75
N GLU A 90 -12.31 8.62 -13.47
CA GLU A 90 -12.56 9.89 -14.13
C GLU A 90 -11.52 10.96 -13.75
N LEU A 91 -11.10 11.02 -12.49
CA LEU A 91 -10.02 11.90 -12.04
C LEU A 91 -8.67 11.56 -12.71
N LEU A 92 -8.40 10.27 -12.95
CA LEU A 92 -7.16 9.83 -13.60
C LEU A 92 -7.14 10.09 -15.10
N THR A 93 -8.29 9.99 -15.77
CA THR A 93 -8.36 10.00 -17.24
C THR A 93 -9.02 11.24 -17.83
N GLY A 94 -9.68 12.05 -17.01
CA GLY A 94 -10.60 13.10 -17.44
C GLY A 94 -11.86 12.58 -18.15
N LYS A 95 -12.12 11.26 -18.10
CA LYS A 95 -13.23 10.61 -18.82
C LYS A 95 -13.93 9.59 -17.94
N HIS A 96 -15.25 9.58 -17.96
CA HIS A 96 -16.02 8.58 -17.24
C HIS A 96 -15.82 7.15 -17.83
N PRO A 97 -15.60 6.11 -17.00
CA PRO A 97 -15.20 4.77 -17.47
C PRO A 97 -16.22 4.07 -18.36
N PHE A 98 -17.50 4.36 -18.17
CA PHE A 98 -18.58 3.65 -18.88
C PHE A 98 -19.38 4.54 -19.84
N LEU A 99 -19.01 5.81 -19.99
CA LEU A 99 -19.83 6.76 -20.74
C LEU A 99 -19.91 6.37 -22.22
N MET A 100 -21.15 6.37 -22.73
CA MET A 100 -21.52 6.10 -24.12
C MET A 100 -22.41 7.24 -24.64
N GLU A 101 -22.76 7.21 -25.93
CA GLU A 101 -23.61 8.25 -26.56
C GLU A 101 -25.01 8.38 -25.94
N THR A 102 -25.53 7.30 -25.34
CA THR A 102 -26.86 7.30 -24.72
C THR A 102 -26.81 6.82 -23.28
N GLU A 103 -27.79 7.26 -22.47
CA GLU A 103 -27.95 6.83 -21.08
C GLU A 103 -28.10 5.31 -21.00
N LEU A 104 -28.95 4.72 -21.86
CA LEU A 104 -29.19 3.28 -21.92
C LEU A 104 -27.91 2.51 -22.25
N ALA A 105 -27.15 2.94 -23.25
CA ALA A 105 -25.88 2.28 -23.61
C ALA A 105 -24.83 2.38 -22.48
N THR A 106 -24.81 3.49 -21.74
CA THR A 106 -23.94 3.67 -20.58
C THR A 106 -24.31 2.68 -19.47
N ILE A 107 -25.62 2.55 -19.16
CA ILE A 107 -26.12 1.61 -18.15
C ILE A 107 -25.85 0.17 -18.57
N GLU A 108 -26.08 -0.19 -19.83
CA GLU A 108 -25.77 -1.54 -20.35
C GLU A 108 -24.28 -1.86 -20.17
N LYS A 109 -23.40 -0.90 -20.44
CA LYS A 109 -21.96 -1.08 -20.27
C LYS A 109 -21.53 -1.21 -18.80
N ILE A 110 -22.17 -0.46 -17.89
CA ILE A 110 -22.02 -0.61 -16.44
C ILE A 110 -22.41 -2.03 -16.01
N VAL A 111 -23.58 -2.51 -16.45
CA VAL A 111 -24.09 -3.85 -16.13
C VAL A 111 -23.19 -4.95 -16.68
N GLN A 112 -22.56 -4.74 -17.84
CA GLN A 112 -21.57 -5.65 -18.42
C GLN A 112 -20.21 -5.63 -17.70
N GLY A 113 -19.93 -4.62 -16.87
CA GLY A 113 -18.68 -4.50 -16.12
C GLY A 113 -17.44 -4.26 -17.00
N LYS A 114 -17.60 -3.60 -18.16
CA LYS A 114 -16.51 -3.35 -19.13
C LYS A 114 -16.16 -1.86 -19.22
N PRO A 115 -15.24 -1.34 -18.39
CA PRO A 115 -14.81 0.06 -18.46
C PRO A 115 -13.96 0.34 -19.72
N ASN A 116 -13.82 1.61 -20.06
CA ASN A 116 -12.87 2.12 -21.04
C ASN A 116 -11.43 1.82 -20.60
N GLU A 117 -10.52 1.66 -21.56
CA GLU A 117 -9.09 1.48 -21.30
C GLU A 117 -8.45 2.80 -20.85
N LEU A 118 -7.40 2.70 -20.03
CA LEU A 118 -6.61 3.86 -19.57
C LEU A 118 -5.71 4.37 -20.73
N PRO A 119 -5.55 5.68 -20.93
CA PRO A 119 -4.66 6.24 -21.96
C PRO A 119 -3.19 5.83 -21.78
N ASP A 120 -2.49 5.56 -22.88
CA ASP A 120 -1.08 5.12 -22.91
C ASP A 120 -0.10 6.12 -22.28
N ASP A 121 -0.39 7.42 -22.33
CA ASP A 121 0.47 8.51 -21.84
C ASP A 121 0.61 8.54 -20.30
N ILE A 122 -0.26 7.82 -19.59
CA ILE A 122 -0.20 7.61 -18.13
C ILE A 122 0.77 6.45 -17.80
N ILE A 123 1.26 5.72 -18.81
CA ILE A 123 1.77 4.34 -18.72
C ILE A 123 3.22 4.22 -19.24
N ASP A 124 4.07 5.22 -19.06
CA ASP A 124 5.51 5.07 -19.36
C ASP A 124 6.26 4.43 -18.17
N GLU A 125 6.87 3.25 -18.38
CA GLU A 125 7.65 2.53 -17.38
C GLU A 125 9.16 2.62 -17.64
N LEU A 126 9.90 2.89 -16.57
CA LEU A 126 11.35 2.67 -16.48
C LEU A 126 11.62 1.17 -16.41
N SER A 127 12.18 0.65 -17.49
CA SER A 127 12.62 -0.74 -17.61
C SER A 127 13.65 -1.11 -16.54
N SER A 128 13.36 -2.12 -15.71
CA SER A 128 14.41 -2.83 -14.98
C SER A 128 14.08 -4.31 -14.75
N GLY A 129 14.96 -5.18 -15.27
CA GLY A 129 15.15 -6.58 -14.87
C GLY A 129 14.02 -7.55 -15.22
N ALA A 130 14.29 -8.47 -16.16
CA ALA A 130 13.35 -9.41 -16.79
C ALA A 130 12.52 -10.37 -15.87
N PHE A 131 12.53 -10.22 -14.54
CA PHE A 131 11.76 -11.09 -13.64
C PHE A 131 11.14 -10.41 -12.40
N GLY A 132 11.33 -9.10 -12.20
CA GLY A 132 10.98 -8.46 -10.93
C GLY A 132 11.77 -9.03 -9.74
N ARG A 133 11.89 -8.30 -8.63
CA ARG A 133 12.65 -8.77 -7.46
C ARG A 133 11.80 -9.69 -6.59
N ILE A 134 12.47 -10.65 -5.97
CA ILE A 134 11.89 -11.71 -5.13
C ILE A 134 12.20 -11.35 -3.67
N LEU A 135 11.16 -11.10 -2.86
CA LEU A 135 11.30 -10.89 -1.42
C LEU A 135 11.06 -12.19 -0.68
N VAL A 136 11.93 -12.52 0.27
CA VAL A 136 11.86 -13.73 1.07
C VAL A 136 11.38 -13.38 2.47
N MET A 137 10.30 -14.01 2.92
CA MET A 137 9.67 -13.80 4.22
C MET A 137 9.49 -15.15 4.91
N LYS A 138 9.28 -15.18 6.24
CA LYS A 138 9.11 -16.43 6.99
C LYS A 138 7.79 -16.43 7.74
N LEU A 139 7.03 -17.52 7.64
CA LEU A 139 5.80 -17.71 8.41
C LEU A 139 6.15 -17.95 9.87
N LYS A 140 5.63 -17.11 10.75
CA LYS A 140 5.94 -17.16 12.18
C LYS A 140 5.64 -18.51 12.84
N THR A 141 4.54 -19.15 12.48
CA THR A 141 4.07 -20.38 13.17
C THR A 141 4.87 -21.62 12.82
N THR A 142 5.41 -21.71 11.60
CA THR A 142 6.06 -22.93 11.09
C THR A 142 7.50 -22.72 10.65
N GLY A 143 7.97 -21.47 10.60
CA GLY A 143 9.27 -21.10 10.00
C GLY A 143 9.33 -21.28 8.49
N HIS A 144 8.22 -21.64 7.82
CA HIS A 144 8.20 -21.84 6.38
C HIS A 144 8.54 -20.55 5.65
N VAL A 145 9.32 -20.67 4.59
CA VAL A 145 9.74 -19.53 3.77
C VAL A 145 8.69 -19.23 2.70
N TYR A 146 8.27 -17.99 2.65
CA TYR A 146 7.35 -17.42 1.68
C TYR A 146 8.12 -16.48 0.76
N VAL A 147 7.67 -16.41 -0.49
CA VAL A 147 8.25 -15.53 -1.49
C VAL A 147 7.18 -14.59 -2.01
N ILE A 148 7.44 -13.29 -1.96
CA ILE A 148 6.65 -12.30 -2.68
C ILE A 148 7.41 -11.96 -3.96
N LYS A 149 6.78 -12.25 -5.11
CA LYS A 149 7.30 -11.91 -6.43
C LYS A 149 6.40 -10.86 -7.06
N ARG A 150 6.96 -9.71 -7.41
CA ARG A 150 6.26 -8.69 -8.20
C ARG A 150 6.45 -8.99 -9.68
N LEU A 151 5.35 -9.15 -10.41
CA LEU A 151 5.36 -9.28 -11.87
C LEU A 151 4.86 -7.96 -12.46
N PRO A 152 5.74 -7.07 -12.94
CA PRO A 152 5.29 -5.84 -13.58
C PRO A 152 4.63 -6.18 -14.93
N TYR A 153 3.41 -5.71 -15.13
CA TYR A 153 2.74 -5.77 -16.43
C TYR A 153 1.86 -4.55 -16.63
N LEU A 154 2.05 -3.86 -17.76
CA LEU A 154 1.28 -2.66 -18.11
C LEU A 154 0.57 -2.78 -19.46
N ARG A 155 0.98 -3.75 -20.30
CA ARG A 155 0.36 -4.06 -21.59
C ARG A 155 -0.43 -5.36 -21.50
N THR A 156 -1.46 -5.50 -22.32
CA THR A 156 -2.26 -6.74 -22.43
C THR A 156 -1.40 -7.97 -22.75
N SER A 157 -0.34 -7.82 -23.56
CA SER A 157 0.62 -8.90 -23.85
C SER A 157 1.46 -9.30 -22.63
N SER A 158 2.01 -8.33 -21.88
CA SER A 158 2.76 -8.59 -20.64
C SER A 158 1.88 -9.14 -19.53
N LYS A 159 0.63 -8.67 -19.45
CA LYS A 159 -0.37 -9.19 -18.53
C LYS A 159 -0.68 -10.65 -18.83
N LYS A 160 -0.84 -11.00 -20.11
CA LYS A 160 -1.03 -12.39 -20.53
C LYS A 160 0.15 -13.27 -20.12
N MET A 161 1.39 -12.80 -20.27
CA MET A 161 2.57 -13.53 -19.82
C MET A 161 2.59 -13.72 -18.29
N ALA A 162 2.23 -12.69 -17.52
CA ALA A 162 2.12 -12.80 -16.06
C ALA A 162 0.99 -13.76 -15.62
N ASP A 163 -0.17 -13.70 -16.28
CA ASP A 163 -1.30 -14.60 -16.06
C ASP A 163 -0.94 -16.06 -16.39
N GLU A 164 -0.22 -16.28 -17.50
CA GLU A 164 0.30 -17.60 -17.88
C GLU A 164 1.33 -18.12 -16.88
N GLU A 165 2.23 -17.27 -16.37
CA GLU A 165 3.19 -17.64 -15.32
C GLU A 165 2.47 -18.05 -14.04
N ILE A 166 1.50 -17.24 -13.57
CA ILE A 166 0.69 -17.56 -12.38
C ILE A 166 -0.10 -18.86 -12.59
N ALA A 167 -0.70 -19.06 -13.77
CA ALA A 167 -1.44 -20.27 -14.10
C ALA A 167 -0.52 -21.51 -14.06
N MET A 168 0.69 -21.40 -14.62
CA MET A 168 1.68 -22.47 -14.61
C MET A 168 2.18 -22.76 -13.18
N MET A 169 2.41 -21.73 -12.36
CA MET A 169 2.78 -21.91 -10.94
C MET A 169 1.66 -22.59 -10.14
N LYS A 170 0.39 -22.25 -10.39
CA LYS A 170 -0.77 -22.91 -9.76
C LYS A 170 -0.89 -24.38 -10.20
N LEU A 171 -0.68 -24.67 -11.49
CA LEU A 171 -0.77 -26.02 -12.05
C LEU A 171 0.36 -26.94 -11.59
N THR A 172 1.57 -26.39 -11.42
CA THR A 172 2.77 -27.17 -11.07
C THR A 172 2.93 -27.40 -9.58
N HIS A 173 1.95 -27.00 -8.74
CA HIS A 173 2.03 -27.18 -7.30
C HIS A 173 2.24 -28.65 -6.89
N SER A 174 3.27 -28.90 -6.09
CA SER A 174 3.57 -30.19 -5.49
C SER A 174 4.41 -30.00 -4.22
N LYS A 175 4.71 -31.09 -3.51
CA LYS A 175 5.66 -31.05 -2.38
C LYS A 175 7.10 -30.65 -2.76
N TYR A 176 7.42 -30.59 -4.06
CA TYR A 176 8.75 -30.27 -4.58
C TYR A 176 8.80 -28.95 -5.37
N THR A 177 7.67 -28.26 -5.50
CA THR A 177 7.52 -27.08 -6.36
C THR A 177 6.72 -25.99 -5.64
N GLN A 178 6.89 -24.75 -6.06
CA GLN A 178 6.34 -23.56 -5.40
C GLN A 178 4.82 -23.62 -5.36
N SER A 179 4.20 -23.15 -4.27
CA SER A 179 2.74 -22.96 -4.18
C SER A 179 2.42 -21.48 -4.24
N VAL A 180 1.51 -21.08 -5.14
CA VAL A 180 0.97 -19.70 -5.16
C VAL A 180 -0.08 -19.60 -4.08
N ILE A 181 0.15 -18.73 -3.10
CA ILE A 181 -0.69 -18.63 -1.90
C ILE A 181 -1.71 -17.50 -2.05
N GLU A 182 -1.28 -16.38 -2.60
CA GLU A 182 -2.11 -15.20 -2.83
C GLU A 182 -1.55 -14.43 -4.04
N THR A 183 -2.43 -13.72 -4.76
CA THR A 183 -2.05 -12.87 -5.90
C THR A 183 -2.69 -11.50 -5.75
N PHE A 184 -1.93 -10.44 -6.01
CA PHE A 184 -2.39 -9.05 -5.95
C PHE A 184 -2.39 -8.48 -7.37
N PRO A 185 -3.52 -8.57 -8.10
CA PRO A 185 -3.57 -8.23 -9.51
C PRO A 185 -3.55 -6.71 -9.78
N TYR A 186 -3.75 -5.89 -8.74
CA TYR A 186 -3.77 -4.43 -8.84
C TYR A 186 -2.69 -3.80 -7.96
N ASP A 187 -2.00 -2.78 -8.48
CA ASP A 187 -0.98 -2.03 -7.73
C ASP A 187 -1.57 -1.35 -6.45
N LEU A 188 -2.88 -1.11 -6.43
CA LEU A 188 -3.56 -0.59 -5.24
C LEU A 188 -3.51 -1.57 -4.06
N ASP A 189 -3.65 -2.87 -4.33
CA ASP A 189 -3.64 -3.90 -3.28
C ASP A 189 -2.27 -4.01 -2.63
N ILE A 190 -1.20 -3.95 -3.44
CA ILE A 190 0.16 -3.98 -2.92
C ILE A 190 0.51 -2.69 -2.18
N CYS A 191 0.03 -1.53 -2.62
CA CYS A 191 0.19 -0.28 -1.89
C CYS A 191 -0.51 -0.31 -0.53
N LEU A 192 -1.78 -0.74 -0.47
CA LEU A 192 -2.53 -0.86 0.79
C LEU A 192 -1.88 -1.87 1.74
N LYS A 193 -1.41 -3.01 1.21
CA LYS A 193 -0.72 -4.02 2.02
C LYS A 193 0.67 -3.54 2.47
N SER A 194 1.36 -2.74 1.65
CA SER A 194 2.63 -2.08 2.01
C SER A 194 2.44 -1.04 3.11
N LEU A 195 1.36 -0.26 3.09
CA LEU A 195 1.01 0.67 4.16
C LEU A 195 0.74 -0.06 5.47
N LYS A 196 -0.04 -1.16 5.43
CA LYS A 196 -0.24 -2.06 6.58
C LYS A 196 1.09 -2.57 7.13
N TYR A 197 1.96 -3.07 6.25
CA TYR A 197 3.25 -3.62 6.68
C TYR A 197 4.17 -2.54 7.24
N MET A 198 4.21 -1.36 6.63
CA MET A 198 4.93 -0.20 7.16
C MET A 198 4.45 0.15 8.56
N TYR A 199 3.14 0.26 8.76
CA TYR A 199 2.54 0.54 10.07
C TYR A 199 2.97 -0.51 11.12
N GLN A 200 2.83 -1.81 10.82
CA GLN A 200 3.18 -2.88 11.76
C GLN A 200 4.68 -2.99 12.03
N ILE A 201 5.54 -2.72 11.04
CA ILE A 201 7.00 -2.64 11.22
C ILE A 201 7.33 -1.48 12.15
N LEU A 202 6.76 -0.29 11.90
CA LEU A 202 6.98 0.90 12.71
C LEU A 202 6.50 0.72 14.14
N GLN A 203 5.37 0.06 14.37
CA GLN A 203 4.92 -0.32 15.72
C GLN A 203 5.93 -1.23 16.42
N GLY A 204 6.48 -2.22 15.71
CA GLY A 204 7.54 -3.08 16.22
C GLY A 204 8.79 -2.29 16.62
N ILE A 205 9.24 -1.37 15.76
CA ILE A 205 10.40 -0.52 16.00
C ILE A 205 10.13 0.42 17.19
N GLN A 206 8.98 1.08 17.24
CA GLN A 206 8.58 1.95 18.35
C GLN A 206 8.61 1.20 19.68
N HIS A 207 8.13 -0.05 19.71
CA HIS A 207 8.19 -0.89 20.90
C HIS A 207 9.64 -1.17 21.33
N LEU A 208 10.52 -1.57 20.40
CA LEU A 208 11.94 -1.79 20.71
C LEU A 208 12.63 -0.52 21.22
N GLN A 209 12.38 0.62 20.57
CA GLN A 209 12.92 1.91 20.96
C GLN A 209 12.44 2.32 22.37
N SER A 210 11.18 2.04 22.72
CA SER A 210 10.66 2.30 24.08
C SER A 210 11.37 1.49 25.18
N LEU A 211 11.97 0.35 24.80
CA LEU A 211 12.78 -0.49 25.67
C LEU A 211 14.28 -0.15 25.61
N GLY A 212 14.65 0.88 24.84
CA GLY A 212 16.02 1.26 24.57
C GLY A 212 16.79 0.23 23.74
N ILE A 213 16.10 -0.57 22.91
CA ILE A 213 16.69 -1.62 22.08
C ILE A 213 16.79 -1.14 20.62
N ILE A 214 17.96 -1.38 19.99
CA ILE A 214 18.15 -1.25 18.54
C ILE A 214 18.24 -2.66 17.95
N HIS A 215 17.50 -2.93 16.87
CA HIS A 215 17.45 -4.23 16.20
C HIS A 215 18.74 -4.54 15.44
N ARG A 216 19.27 -3.57 14.67
CA ARG A 216 20.54 -3.63 13.90
C ARG A 216 20.60 -4.59 12.71
N ASP A 217 19.64 -5.50 12.55
CA ASP A 217 19.58 -6.40 11.39
C ASP A 217 18.18 -6.46 10.75
N LEU A 218 17.51 -5.31 10.62
CA LEU A 218 16.24 -5.26 9.90
C LEU A 218 16.48 -5.46 8.40
N LYS A 219 15.83 -6.50 7.85
CA LYS A 219 15.84 -6.90 6.44
C LYS A 219 14.64 -7.81 6.17
N PRO A 220 14.22 -8.02 4.91
CA PRO A 220 13.04 -8.83 4.59
C PRO A 220 13.05 -10.22 5.23
N GLU A 221 14.21 -10.88 5.33
CA GLU A 221 14.35 -12.23 5.91
C GLU A 221 14.05 -12.29 7.42
N ASN A 222 14.10 -11.13 8.08
CA ASN A 222 13.85 -10.92 9.50
C ASN A 222 12.48 -10.27 9.76
N ILE A 223 11.66 -10.11 8.72
CA ILE A 223 10.25 -9.73 8.80
C ILE A 223 9.41 -11.00 8.65
N LEU A 224 8.79 -11.44 9.74
CA LEU A 224 7.90 -12.59 9.73
C LEU A 224 6.47 -12.16 9.40
N ILE A 225 5.74 -13.02 8.70
CA ILE A 225 4.30 -12.88 8.49
C ILE A 225 3.60 -14.00 9.28
N ASP A 226 2.47 -13.73 9.92
CA ASP A 226 1.63 -14.76 10.51
C ASP A 226 0.53 -15.25 9.55
N LYS A 227 -0.22 -16.28 9.96
CA LYS A 227 -1.31 -16.87 9.15
C LYS A 227 -2.44 -15.88 8.79
N SER A 228 -2.51 -14.75 9.49
CA SER A 228 -3.49 -13.68 9.28
C SER A 228 -2.90 -12.52 8.46
N GLY A 229 -1.68 -12.67 7.95
CA GLY A 229 -1.00 -11.64 7.17
C GLY A 229 -0.51 -10.46 8.01
N ASN A 230 -0.22 -10.68 9.30
CA ASN A 230 0.37 -9.63 10.15
C ASN A 230 1.88 -9.81 10.30
N ILE A 231 2.57 -8.68 10.35
CA ILE A 231 4.01 -8.59 10.46
C ILE A 231 4.47 -8.75 11.90
N LYS A 232 5.59 -9.44 12.09
CA LYS A 232 6.35 -9.52 13.34
C LYS A 232 7.84 -9.41 13.04
N LEU A 233 8.53 -8.53 13.75
CA LEU A 233 9.99 -8.46 13.69
C LEU A 233 10.61 -9.70 14.33
N ALA A 234 11.70 -10.19 13.77
CA ALA A 234 12.41 -11.37 14.25
C ALA A 234 13.92 -11.27 14.06
N ASP A 235 14.62 -12.25 14.62
CA ASP A 235 16.07 -12.33 14.68
C ASP A 235 16.73 -11.17 15.44
N PHE A 236 16.57 -11.25 16.75
CA PHE A 236 17.19 -10.34 17.72
C PHE A 236 18.63 -10.73 18.05
N GLY A 237 19.29 -11.60 17.26
CA GLY A 237 20.66 -12.07 17.53
C GLY A 237 21.69 -10.94 17.54
N LEU A 238 21.40 -9.85 16.83
CA LEU A 238 22.15 -8.61 16.86
C LEU A 238 21.42 -7.49 17.60
N ALA A 239 20.24 -7.71 18.16
CA ALA A 239 19.57 -6.67 18.93
C ALA A 239 20.34 -6.38 20.22
N SER A 240 20.41 -5.11 20.61
CA SER A 240 21.12 -4.73 21.82
C SER A 240 20.50 -3.51 22.48
N LYS A 241 20.51 -3.50 23.82
CA LYS A 241 20.13 -2.33 24.60
C LYS A 241 21.20 -1.26 24.45
N MET A 242 20.76 -0.03 24.19
CA MET A 242 21.57 1.15 24.36
C MET A 242 21.94 1.27 25.84
N SER A 243 23.23 1.13 26.14
CA SER A 243 23.79 1.50 27.44
C SER A 243 23.93 3.03 27.51
N SER A 244 24.78 3.56 28.39
CA SER A 244 25.07 5.01 28.49
C SER A 244 25.69 5.65 27.23
N ARG A 245 25.80 4.93 26.11
CA ARG A 245 26.30 5.43 24.82
C ARG A 245 25.14 5.83 23.91
N SER A 246 25.33 6.89 23.14
CA SER A 246 24.37 7.36 22.13
C SER A 246 24.33 6.51 20.84
N TYR A 247 25.20 5.50 20.71
CA TYR A 247 25.28 4.63 19.54
C TYR A 247 25.91 3.26 19.86
N LEU A 248 25.74 2.31 18.93
CA LEU A 248 26.37 0.98 18.94
C LEU A 248 27.28 0.78 17.72
N TYR A 249 28.18 -0.21 17.77
CA TYR A 249 28.96 -0.61 16.60
C TYR A 249 28.08 -1.31 15.56
N ALA A 250 28.40 -1.09 14.28
CA ALA A 250 27.67 -1.68 13.17
C ALA A 250 27.86 -3.19 13.08
N ALA A 251 26.77 -3.89 12.78
CA ALA A 251 26.68 -5.32 12.54
C ALA A 251 25.43 -5.59 11.70
N GLY A 252 25.35 -6.75 11.04
CA GLY A 252 24.18 -7.15 10.24
C GLY A 252 24.40 -7.05 8.73
N THR A 253 23.30 -7.17 7.97
CA THR A 253 23.35 -7.15 6.50
C THR A 253 23.61 -5.75 5.95
N GLN A 254 24.66 -5.62 5.14
CA GLN A 254 25.18 -4.32 4.67
C GLN A 254 24.24 -3.56 3.73
N ASN A 255 23.47 -4.25 2.87
CA ASN A 255 22.60 -3.60 1.88
C ASN A 255 21.46 -2.80 2.52
N TYR A 256 21.00 -3.19 3.71
CA TYR A 256 19.95 -2.48 4.45
C TYR A 256 20.54 -1.55 5.53
N SER A 257 21.86 -1.56 5.71
CA SER A 257 22.53 -0.73 6.70
C SER A 257 22.62 0.73 6.22
N PRO A 258 22.47 1.71 7.13
CA PRO A 258 22.48 3.11 6.78
C PRO A 258 23.89 3.64 6.49
N PRO A 259 24.03 4.84 5.89
CA PRO A 259 25.33 5.43 5.54
C PRO A 259 26.30 5.50 6.73
N GLU A 260 25.84 5.94 7.90
CA GLU A 260 26.66 6.06 9.12
C GLU A 260 27.19 4.71 9.64
N ALA A 261 26.54 3.60 9.31
CA ALA A 261 27.05 2.28 9.65
C ALA A 261 28.30 1.92 8.83
N HIS A 262 28.36 2.38 7.58
CA HIS A 262 29.49 2.12 6.68
C HIS A 262 30.64 3.11 6.88
N THR A 263 30.33 4.38 7.13
CA THR A 263 31.34 5.45 7.24
C THR A 263 31.88 5.63 8.66
N GLU A 264 31.04 5.44 9.68
CA GLU A 264 31.38 5.71 11.08
C GLU A 264 31.32 4.47 11.97
N ASN A 265 31.01 3.30 11.41
CA ASN A 265 30.77 2.06 12.16
C ASN A 265 29.74 2.28 13.29
N ARG A 266 28.67 3.03 12.98
CA ARG A 266 27.69 3.52 13.94
C ARG A 266 26.28 3.03 13.65
N TYR A 267 25.59 2.55 14.67
CA TYR A 267 24.14 2.31 14.68
C TYR A 267 23.45 3.15 15.76
N THR A 268 22.34 3.75 15.39
CA THR A 268 21.46 4.59 16.21
C THR A 268 20.02 4.05 16.15
N PRO A 269 19.09 4.48 17.01
CA PRO A 269 17.67 4.14 16.85
C PRO A 269 17.13 4.48 15.45
N GLU A 270 17.62 5.56 14.84
CA GLU A 270 17.28 6.02 13.50
C GLU A 270 17.86 5.15 12.39
N SER A 271 18.81 4.27 12.71
CA SER A 271 19.34 3.27 11.77
C SER A 271 18.30 2.17 11.47
N ASP A 272 17.45 1.81 12.44
CA ASP A 272 16.33 0.89 12.20
C ASP A 272 15.23 1.55 11.34
N ILE A 273 15.04 2.88 11.47
CA ILE A 273 14.12 3.65 10.62
C ILE A 273 14.59 3.66 9.16
N TRP A 274 15.89 3.85 8.93
CA TRP A 274 16.48 3.71 7.60
C TRP A 274 16.19 2.35 7.00
N ALA A 275 16.52 1.27 7.72
CA ALA A 275 16.32 -0.09 7.23
C ALA A 275 14.85 -0.37 6.89
N ALA A 276 13.91 0.10 7.73
CA ALA A 276 12.48 0.03 7.43
C ALA A 276 12.11 0.80 6.15
N GLY A 277 12.67 2.00 5.94
CA GLY A 277 12.43 2.79 4.73
C GLY A 277 12.88 2.06 3.47
N ILE A 278 14.07 1.45 3.51
CA ILE A 278 14.59 0.61 2.42
C ILE A 278 13.63 -0.54 2.13
N ILE A 279 13.21 -1.29 3.16
CA ILE A 279 12.31 -2.44 3.02
C ILE A 279 10.97 -2.03 2.38
N ILE A 280 10.39 -0.90 2.81
CA ILE A 280 9.10 -0.45 2.28
C ILE A 280 9.22 0.08 0.85
N ILE A 281 10.27 0.84 0.52
CA ILE A 281 10.51 1.28 -0.86
C ILE A 281 10.72 0.07 -1.77
N GLU A 282 11.49 -0.92 -1.32
CA GLU A 282 11.72 -2.16 -2.07
C GLU A 282 10.44 -2.99 -2.21
N LEU A 283 9.57 -3.03 -1.19
CA LEU A 283 8.29 -3.70 -1.26
C LEU A 283 7.34 -3.07 -2.28
N ILE A 284 7.24 -1.74 -2.30
CA ILE A 284 6.36 -1.00 -3.20
C ILE A 284 6.89 -1.07 -4.64
N THR A 285 8.17 -0.80 -4.84
CA THR A 285 8.76 -0.68 -6.18
C THR A 285 9.20 -2.01 -6.76
N GLY A 286 9.41 -3.03 -5.92
CA GLY A 286 10.08 -4.27 -6.30
C GLY A 286 11.56 -4.08 -6.60
N VAL A 287 12.19 -2.96 -6.24
CA VAL A 287 13.59 -2.67 -6.53
C VAL A 287 14.23 -2.01 -5.32
N HIS A 288 15.43 -2.45 -4.93
CA HIS A 288 16.12 -1.80 -3.82
C HIS A 288 16.54 -0.37 -4.24
N PRO A 289 16.26 0.64 -3.41
CA PRO A 289 16.39 2.05 -3.80
C PRO A 289 17.81 2.47 -4.16
N PHE A 290 18.83 1.78 -3.62
CA PHE A 290 20.25 2.03 -3.93
C PHE A 290 20.91 0.92 -4.75
N GLU A 291 20.13 0.00 -5.33
CA GLU A 291 20.65 -1.17 -6.06
C GLU A 291 21.70 -0.78 -7.11
N GLY A 292 22.89 -1.34 -6.95
CA GLY A 292 23.97 -1.30 -7.94
C GLY A 292 24.16 -2.66 -8.62
N MET A 293 25.11 -2.71 -9.55
CA MET A 293 25.47 -3.96 -10.27
C MET A 293 25.99 -5.08 -9.38
N ASN A 294 26.42 -4.76 -8.15
CA ASN A 294 26.87 -5.68 -7.12
C ASN A 294 26.71 -5.04 -5.72
N GLN A 295 27.06 -5.78 -4.67
CA GLN A 295 26.97 -5.33 -3.28
C GLN A 295 27.82 -4.08 -3.02
N ASP A 296 29.08 -4.05 -3.46
CA ASP A 296 29.97 -2.91 -3.26
C ASP A 296 29.41 -1.64 -3.90
N LYS A 297 28.85 -1.76 -5.11
CA LYS A 297 28.21 -0.63 -5.79
C LYS A 297 26.94 -0.17 -5.07
N THR A 298 26.18 -1.10 -4.50
CA THR A 298 24.99 -0.78 -3.69
C THR A 298 25.39 0.00 -2.44
N ILE A 299 26.46 -0.43 -1.76
CA ILE A 299 27.01 0.28 -0.59
C ILE A 299 27.54 1.66 -0.98
N GLU A 300 28.27 1.77 -2.11
CA GLU A 300 28.73 3.07 -2.62
C GLU A 300 27.55 4.01 -2.90
N ASN A 301 26.46 3.50 -3.48
CA ASN A 301 25.25 4.29 -3.72
C ASN A 301 24.59 4.74 -2.41
N ILE A 302 24.52 3.87 -1.40
CA ILE A 302 24.01 4.20 -0.05
C ILE A 302 24.82 5.35 0.55
N ILE A 303 26.15 5.22 0.58
CA ILE A 303 27.07 6.21 1.17
C ILE A 303 26.96 7.57 0.45
N ARG A 304 26.78 7.57 -0.87
CA ARG A 304 26.68 8.80 -1.67
C ARG A 304 25.27 9.38 -1.73
N GLY A 305 24.26 8.66 -1.26
CA GLY A 305 22.86 9.04 -1.42
C GLY A 305 22.36 8.96 -2.87
N ASN A 306 22.99 8.13 -3.70
CA ASN A 306 22.60 7.92 -5.09
C ASN A 306 21.41 6.94 -5.15
N MET A 307 20.25 7.44 -4.74
CA MET A 307 19.00 6.70 -4.78
C MET A 307 18.38 6.74 -6.18
N LYS A 308 17.82 5.62 -6.63
CA LYS A 308 16.89 5.60 -7.77
C LYS A 308 15.67 6.48 -7.44
N PRO A 309 15.18 7.32 -8.36
CA PRO A 309 14.03 8.16 -8.09
C PRO A 309 12.81 7.30 -7.75
N LEU A 310 12.03 7.73 -6.76
CA LEU A 310 10.75 7.07 -6.44
C LEU A 310 9.80 7.23 -7.65
N PRO A 311 9.08 6.17 -8.05
CA PRO A 311 8.10 6.23 -9.13
C PRO A 311 7.03 7.29 -8.90
N GLU A 312 6.45 7.82 -9.99
CA GLU A 312 5.48 8.91 -9.92
C GLU A 312 4.17 8.54 -9.21
N TYR A 313 3.82 7.26 -9.11
CA TYR A 313 2.66 6.81 -8.35
C TYR A 313 2.86 6.88 -6.83
N ILE A 314 4.11 6.99 -6.35
CA ILE A 314 4.41 7.27 -4.94
C ILE A 314 4.42 8.81 -4.77
N GLN A 315 3.32 9.35 -4.27
CA GLN A 315 3.12 10.81 -4.18
C GLN A 315 3.00 11.31 -2.73
N ASP A 316 3.05 12.64 -2.62
CA ASP A 316 2.58 13.41 -1.46
C ASP A 316 3.17 12.97 -0.11
N GLU A 317 2.32 12.72 0.88
CA GLU A 317 2.70 12.38 2.27
C GLU A 317 3.51 11.07 2.34
N LEU A 318 3.12 10.03 1.58
CA LEU A 318 3.85 8.77 1.55
C LEU A 318 5.26 8.97 0.97
N LYS A 319 5.37 9.71 -0.14
CA LYS A 319 6.68 10.03 -0.74
C LYS A 319 7.57 10.75 0.27
N LYS A 320 7.02 11.75 0.98
CA LYS A 320 7.73 12.49 2.00
C LYS A 320 8.21 11.59 3.14
N ILE A 321 7.32 10.77 3.71
CA ILE A 321 7.66 9.81 4.77
C ILE A 321 8.81 8.90 4.33
N LEU A 322 8.71 8.30 3.14
CA LEU A 322 9.74 7.38 2.65
C LEU A 322 11.10 8.07 2.48
N LEU A 323 11.13 9.27 1.90
CA LEU A 323 12.36 10.06 1.75
C LEU A 323 12.94 10.49 3.10
N ASP A 324 12.10 10.86 4.06
CA ASP A 324 12.52 11.23 5.41
C ASP A 324 13.10 10.02 6.17
N MET A 325 12.54 8.81 5.99
CA MET A 325 13.08 7.57 6.55
C MET A 325 14.46 7.22 6.01
N VAL A 326 14.70 7.42 4.71
CA VAL A 326 16.00 7.17 4.05
C VAL A 326 16.87 8.43 3.93
N ASN A 327 16.72 9.36 4.87
CA ASN A 327 17.56 10.56 4.91
C ASN A 327 19.02 10.19 5.21
N GLN A 328 19.95 10.76 4.43
CA GLN A 328 21.39 10.55 4.59
C GLN A 328 21.90 10.95 5.98
N ARG A 329 21.29 11.98 6.59
CA ARG A 329 21.60 12.40 7.96
C ARG A 329 20.73 11.61 8.93
N TRP A 330 21.35 10.75 9.74
CA TRP A 330 20.66 9.89 10.70
C TRP A 330 19.74 10.68 11.65
N ASN A 331 20.20 11.82 12.16
CA ASN A 331 19.45 12.68 13.08
C ASN A 331 18.34 13.52 12.42
N SER A 332 18.23 13.49 11.09
CA SER A 332 17.12 14.09 10.34
C SER A 332 16.01 13.07 10.05
N ARG A 333 16.23 11.78 10.34
CA ARG A 333 15.19 10.76 10.18
C ARG A 333 14.17 10.90 11.32
N PRO A 334 12.87 10.80 11.04
CA PRO A 334 11.85 10.83 12.07
C PRO A 334 11.90 9.56 12.92
N SER A 335 11.52 9.67 14.19
CA SER A 335 11.28 8.50 15.03
C SER A 335 10.08 7.69 14.53
N ALA A 336 10.02 6.40 14.89
CA ALA A 336 8.87 5.57 14.54
C ALA A 336 7.56 6.18 15.05
N LYS A 337 7.58 6.80 16.24
CA LYS A 337 6.43 7.51 16.80
C LYS A 337 5.99 8.68 15.91
N GLN A 338 6.91 9.54 15.49
CA GLN A 338 6.58 10.68 14.63
C GLN A 338 5.95 10.25 13.30
N ILE A 339 6.41 9.12 12.73
CA ILE A 339 5.79 8.57 11.52
C ILE A 339 4.41 7.98 11.83
N LEU A 340 4.26 7.23 12.93
CA LEU A 340 2.97 6.67 13.33
C LEU A 340 1.92 7.74 13.65
N ASP A 341 2.34 8.91 14.11
CA ASP A 341 1.46 10.04 14.43
C ASP A 341 1.04 10.85 13.17
N THR A 342 1.52 10.50 11.96
CA THR A 342 1.06 11.16 10.71
C THR A 342 -0.38 10.77 10.38
N LEU A 343 -1.07 11.59 9.58
CA LEU A 343 -2.45 11.32 9.19
C LEU A 343 -2.52 9.94 8.54
N LEU A 344 -1.72 9.70 7.49
CA LEU A 344 -1.66 8.42 6.78
C LEU A 344 -1.54 7.19 7.69
N MET A 345 -0.70 7.25 8.73
CA MET A 345 -0.52 6.13 9.67
C MET A 345 -1.65 5.99 10.69
N GLN A 346 -2.27 7.09 11.11
CA GLN A 346 -3.48 7.03 11.94
C GLN A 346 -4.64 6.41 11.16
N LEU A 347 -4.78 6.70 9.86
CA LEU A 347 -5.80 6.03 9.03
C LEU A 347 -5.56 4.53 8.95
N GLN A 348 -4.30 4.12 8.77
CA GLN A 348 -3.94 2.71 8.74
C GLN A 348 -4.22 2.02 10.08
N ALA A 349 -4.03 2.73 11.21
CA ALA A 349 -4.37 2.24 12.54
C ALA A 349 -5.88 1.98 12.68
N ASP A 350 -6.72 2.90 12.21
CA ASP A 350 -8.18 2.75 12.24
C ASP A 350 -8.66 1.54 11.43
N ILE A 351 -8.07 1.32 10.25
CA ILE A 351 -8.35 0.14 9.42
C ILE A 351 -7.99 -1.16 10.16
N GLU A 352 -6.85 -1.21 10.86
CA GLU A 352 -6.48 -2.40 11.64
C GLU A 352 -7.41 -2.65 12.82
N ASN A 353 -7.76 -1.59 13.56
CA ASN A 353 -8.65 -1.68 14.71
C ASN A 353 -10.06 -2.15 14.31
N PHE A 354 -10.57 -1.67 13.17
CA PHE A 354 -11.85 -2.14 12.63
C PHE A 354 -11.84 -3.63 12.29
N ASN A 355 -10.77 -4.11 11.66
CA ASN A 355 -10.62 -5.53 11.29
C ASN A 355 -10.50 -6.43 12.54
N LEU A 356 -9.83 -5.98 13.59
CA LEU A 356 -9.76 -6.69 14.87
C LEU A 356 -11.13 -6.75 15.57
N GLY A 357 -11.92 -5.67 15.48
CA GLY A 357 -13.29 -5.61 16.01
C GLY A 357 -14.26 -6.58 15.33
N LYS A 358 -14.08 -6.86 14.03
CA LYS A 358 -14.84 -7.88 13.29
C LYS A 358 -14.42 -9.31 13.58
N ALA A 359 -13.15 -9.56 13.92
CA ALA A 359 -12.67 -10.90 14.24
C ALA A 359 -13.06 -11.40 15.65
N ASN A 360 -13.48 -10.48 16.53
CA ASN A 360 -13.94 -10.76 17.89
C ASN A 360 -15.47 -10.79 18.04
N LYS A 361 -16.21 -10.62 16.94
CA LYS A 361 -17.65 -10.87 16.83
C LYS A 361 -17.88 -12.14 16.03
#